data_AF-A0A349VKS0-F1
#
_entry.id   AF-A0A349VKS0-F1
#
_cell.length_a   1.000
_cell.length_b   1.000
_cell.length_c   1.000
_cell.angle_alpha   90.00
_cell.angle_beta   90.00
_cell.angle_gamma   90.00
#
_symmetry.space_group_name_H-M   'P 1'
#
loop_
_entity.id
_entity.type
_entity.pdbx_description
1 polymer ?
#
loop_
_entity_poly.entity_id
_entity_poly.type
_entity_poly.pdbx_seq_one_letter_code
_entity_poly.pdbx_strand_id
1 'polypeptide(L)'
;DRWTMDDYYGFAAFFAQIGRKRAEDPRETIIYNSGGGGMKHPVSGQTVSPKYLGGGEAEVTNRDRREAVAEWLVSPENPFFA
;
A
#
# COMPACT_ATOMS: atom_id res chain seq x y z
N ASP A 1 -1.56 16.24 -15.56
CA ASP A 1 -1.24 15.14 -14.64
C ASP A 1 -2.40 14.99 -13.65
N ARG A 2 -2.85 13.77 -13.32
CA ARG A 2 -4.07 13.55 -12.50
C ARG A 2 -3.76 13.28 -11.03
N TRP A 3 -2.52 12.89 -10.72
CA TRP A 3 -2.10 12.43 -9.41
C TRP A 3 -0.90 13.24 -8.90
N THR A 4 -0.90 13.59 -7.62
CA THR A 4 0.26 14.22 -6.98
C THR A 4 1.29 13.17 -6.55
N MET A 5 2.51 13.61 -6.21
CA MET A 5 3.49 12.71 -5.56
C MET A 5 2.92 12.11 -4.27
N ASP A 6 2.20 12.89 -3.47
CA ASP A 6 1.59 12.42 -2.24
C ASP A 6 0.57 11.31 -2.51
N ASP A 7 -0.21 11.40 -3.60
CA ASP A 7 -1.14 10.33 -3.99
C ASP A 7 -0.39 9.06 -4.41
N TYR A 8 0.69 9.21 -5.18
CA TYR A 8 1.49 8.08 -5.65
C TYR A 8 2.17 7.33 -4.50
N TYR A 9 2.89 8.05 -3.64
CA TYR A 9 3.57 7.44 -2.49
C TYR A 9 2.58 6.98 -1.41
N GLY A 10 1.45 7.68 -1.27
CA GLY A 10 0.32 7.26 -0.44
C GLY A 10 -0.26 5.93 -0.88
N PHE A 11 -0.48 5.75 -2.18
CA PHE A 11 -0.96 4.48 -2.71
C PHE A 11 0.09 3.37 -2.60
N ALA A 12 1.36 3.67 -2.87
CA ALA A 12 2.44 2.70 -2.71
C ALA A 12 2.62 2.23 -1.24
N ALA A 13 2.25 3.06 -0.25
CA ALA A 13 2.35 2.73 1.17
C ALA A 13 1.43 1.57 1.61
N PHE A 14 0.39 1.22 0.85
CA PHE A 14 -0.39 0.00 1.08
C PHE A 14 0.47 -1.27 0.94
N PHE A 15 1.47 -1.25 0.07
CA PHE A 15 2.33 -2.39 -0.22
C PHE A 15 3.63 -2.39 0.60
N ALA A 16 3.82 -1.40 1.48
CA ALA A 16 4.99 -1.29 2.35
C ALA A 16 5.10 -2.42 3.40
N GLN A 17 4.04 -3.22 3.59
CA GLN A 17 4.03 -4.41 4.45
C GLN A 17 4.40 -5.71 3.70
N ILE A 18 4.81 -5.65 2.44
CA ILE A 18 5.26 -6.85 1.71
C ILE A 18 6.69 -7.21 2.17
N GLY A 19 6.76 -8.24 3.02
CA GLY A 19 8.00 -8.88 3.44
C GLY A 19 8.47 -9.94 2.43
N ARG A 20 9.79 -10.14 2.37
CA ARG A 20 10.44 -11.21 1.59
C ARG A 20 11.48 -11.91 2.45
N LYS A 21 11.47 -13.23 2.46
CA LYS A 21 12.53 -14.03 3.08
C LYS A 21 12.89 -15.24 2.21
N ARG A 22 14.12 -15.73 2.35
CA ARG A 22 14.59 -16.92 1.63
C ARG A 22 13.89 -18.18 2.18
N ALA A 23 13.53 -19.10 1.30
CA ALA A 23 13.07 -20.43 1.69
C ALA A 23 14.27 -21.39 1.93
N GLU A 24 13.99 -22.67 2.17
CA GLU A 24 15.03 -23.70 2.23
C GLU A 24 15.67 -23.94 0.85
N ASP A 25 14.87 -24.04 -0.22
CA ASP A 25 15.41 -24.01 -1.59
C ASP A 25 15.88 -22.57 -1.91
N PRO A 26 17.17 -22.38 -2.26
CA PRO A 26 17.70 -21.08 -2.69
C PRO A 26 16.97 -20.42 -3.87
N ARG A 27 16.26 -21.19 -4.68
CA ARG A 27 15.49 -20.73 -5.85
C ARG A 27 14.12 -20.19 -5.46
N GLU A 28 13.68 -20.41 -4.23
CA GLU A 28 12.37 -20.00 -3.73
C GLU A 28 12.47 -18.76 -2.84
N THR A 29 11.45 -17.89 -2.93
CA THR A 29 11.29 -16.72 -2.07
C THR A 29 9.91 -16.75 -1.45
N ILE A 30 9.86 -16.63 -0.12
CA ILE A 30 8.61 -16.52 0.62
C ILE A 30 8.22 -15.05 0.67
N ILE A 31 7.05 -14.74 0.12
CA ILE A 31 6.40 -13.44 0.23
C ILE A 31 5.35 -13.53 1.33
N TYR A 32 5.35 -12.57 2.25
CA TYR A 32 4.42 -12.56 3.38
C TYR A 32 4.04 -11.13 3.77
N ASN A 33 2.94 -10.99 4.50
CA ASN A 33 2.60 -9.72 5.14
C ASN A 33 3.43 -9.58 6.43
N SER A 34 4.32 -8.58 6.49
CA SER A 34 5.17 -8.33 7.66
C SER A 34 4.44 -7.69 8.84
N GLY A 35 3.18 -7.26 8.68
CA GLY A 35 2.37 -6.57 9.70
C GLY A 35 2.79 -5.12 9.97
N GLY A 36 3.93 -4.68 9.41
CA GLY A 36 4.48 -3.35 9.61
C GLY A 36 5.42 -2.97 8.48
N GLY A 37 5.69 -1.67 8.36
CA GLY A 37 6.46 -1.10 7.26
C GLY A 37 5.90 0.24 6.83
N GLY A 38 6.79 1.09 6.34
CA GLY A 38 6.47 2.43 5.89
C GLY A 38 7.27 2.78 4.65
N MET A 39 6.67 3.57 3.77
CA MET A 39 7.36 4.18 2.64
C MET A 39 7.72 5.61 3.01
N LYS A 40 8.91 6.07 2.61
CA LYS A 40 9.30 7.48 2.81
C LYS A 40 8.93 8.29 1.58
N HIS A 41 8.37 9.47 1.80
CA HIS A 41 8.19 10.46 0.74
C HIS A 41 9.57 10.97 0.31
N PRO A 42 9.91 10.99 -0.99
CA PRO A 42 11.26 11.31 -1.45
C PRO A 42 11.66 12.77 -1.19
N VAL A 43 10.69 13.68 -1.08
CA VAL A 43 10.95 15.11 -0.87
C VAL A 43 11.00 15.46 0.61
N SER A 44 9.99 15.02 1.38
CA SER A 44 9.87 15.41 2.81
C SER A 44 10.57 14.44 3.76
N GLY A 45 10.91 13.22 3.30
CA GLY A 45 11.55 12.18 4.12
C GLY A 45 10.65 11.57 5.19
N GLN A 46 9.40 12.04 5.30
CA GLN A 46 8.41 11.53 6.25
C GLN A 46 7.87 10.17 5.80
N THR A 47 7.50 9.35 6.77
CA THR A 47 6.77 8.12 6.50
C THR A 47 5.37 8.47 6.00
N VAL A 48 4.98 7.86 4.89
CA VAL A 48 3.72 8.10 4.22
C VAL A 48 2.66 7.11 4.72
N SER A 49 1.50 7.64 5.12
CA SER A 49 0.31 6.85 5.43
C SER A 49 -0.34 6.31 4.16
N PRO A 50 -0.93 5.10 4.18
CA PRO A 50 -1.67 4.60 3.02
C PRO A 50 -2.84 5.51 2.64
N LYS A 51 -2.94 5.83 1.35
CA LYS A 51 -3.94 6.75 0.80
C LYS A 51 -4.46 6.22 -0.53
N TYR A 52 -5.77 6.22 -0.71
CA TYR A 52 -6.37 5.83 -1.99
C TYR A 52 -6.07 6.88 -3.06
N LEU A 53 -5.93 6.43 -4.30
CA LEU A 53 -5.84 7.35 -5.43
C LEU A 53 -7.13 8.17 -5.50
N GLY A 54 -7.04 9.46 -5.15
CA GLY A 54 -8.13 10.43 -5.29
C GLY A 54 -9.16 10.34 -4.19
N GLY A 55 -8.86 9.53 -3.18
CA GLY A 55 -9.58 9.44 -1.94
C GLY A 55 -8.77 9.98 -0.76
N GLY A 56 -9.31 9.77 0.43
CA GLY A 56 -8.64 10.08 1.69
C GLY A 56 -7.61 9.04 2.10
N GLU A 57 -6.99 9.29 3.26
CA GLU A 57 -6.18 8.29 3.96
C GLU A 57 -7.04 7.06 4.30
N ALA A 58 -6.45 5.88 4.18
CA ALA A 58 -7.12 4.64 4.49
C ALA A 58 -6.92 4.28 5.97
N GLU A 59 -8.01 3.90 6.62
CA GLU A 59 -7.93 3.36 7.97
C GLU A 59 -7.43 1.92 7.92
N VAL A 60 -6.21 1.71 8.39
CA VAL A 60 -5.47 0.45 8.26
C VAL A 60 -4.94 -0.10 9.59
N THR A 61 -5.41 0.47 10.71
CA THR A 61 -5.03 0.01 12.05
C THR A 61 -5.50 -1.43 12.26
N ASN A 62 -4.60 -2.32 12.69
CA ASN A 62 -4.88 -3.73 12.98
C ASN A 62 -5.52 -4.55 11.84
N ARG A 63 -5.29 -4.17 10.57
CA ARG A 63 -5.78 -4.91 9.39
C ARG A 63 -4.73 -5.00 8.28
N ASP A 64 -4.89 -5.96 7.36
CA ASP A 64 -4.02 -6.05 6.18
C ASP A 64 -4.34 -4.86 5.26
N ARG A 65 -3.32 -4.06 4.94
CA ARG A 65 -3.45 -2.91 4.05
C ARG A 65 -3.96 -3.30 2.66
N ARG A 66 -3.68 -4.53 2.19
CA ARG A 66 -4.12 -5.01 0.88
C ARG A 66 -5.60 -5.35 0.86
N GLU A 67 -6.20 -5.74 2.00
CA GLU A 67 -7.65 -5.90 2.10
C GLU A 67 -8.35 -4.56 1.89
N ALA A 68 -7.83 -3.49 2.51
CA ALA A 68 -8.34 -2.12 2.33
C ALA A 68 -8.26 -1.68 0.85
N VAL A 69 -7.15 -1.98 0.16
CA VAL A 69 -7.03 -1.72 -1.28
C VAL A 69 -8.03 -2.53 -2.09
N ALA A 70 -8.19 -3.82 -1.79
CA ALA A 70 -9.10 -4.70 -2.51
C ALA A 70 -10.56 -4.22 -2.38
N GLU A 71 -10.99 -3.87 -1.16
CA GLU A 71 -12.31 -3.28 -0.89
C GLU A 71 -12.53 -1.98 -1.67
N TRP A 72 -11.53 -1.10 -1.69
CA TRP A 72 -11.61 0.13 -2.46
C TRP A 72 -11.68 -0.12 -3.97
N LEU A 73 -10.88 -1.05 -4.50
CA LEU A 73 -10.84 -1.38 -5.92
C LEU A 73 -12.19 -1.89 -6.44
N VAL A 74 -12.90 -2.69 -5.65
CA VAL A 74 -14.19 -3.29 -6.04
C VAL A 74 -15.39 -2.44 -5.62
N SER A 75 -15.17 -1.30 -4.96
CA SER A 75 -16.26 -0.44 -4.51
C SER A 75 -17.04 0.14 -5.70
N PRO A 76 -18.38 0.08 -5.70
CA PRO A 76 -19.19 0.72 -6.73
C PRO A 76 -19.08 2.25 -6.71
N GLU A 77 -18.56 2.82 -5.62
CA GLU A 77 -18.30 4.25 -5.49
C GLU A 77 -16.93 4.67 -6.05
N ASN A 78 -16.10 3.72 -6.49
CA ASN A 78 -14.78 4.00 -7.03
C ASN A 78 -14.86 4.49 -8.49
N PRO A 79 -14.63 5.77 -8.78
CA PRO A 79 -14.81 6.32 -10.13
C PRO A 79 -13.71 5.90 -11.12
N PHE A 80 -12.72 5.12 -10.68
CA PHE A 80 -11.59 4.70 -11.50
C PHE A 80 -11.68 3.24 -11.94
N PHE A 81 -12.39 2.39 -11.19
CA PHE A 81 -12.43 0.94 -11.39
C PHE A 81 -13.84 0.34 -11.43
N ALA A 82 -14.87 1.11 -11.09
CA ALA A 82 -16.28 0.71 -11.23
C ALA A 82 -16.78 0.81 -12.67
#